data_AF-A0A836RH63-F1
#
_entry.id   AF-A0A836RH63-F1
#
_cell.length_a   1.000
_cell.length_b   1.000
_cell.length_c   1.000
_cell.angle_alpha   90.00
_cell.angle_beta   90.00
_cell.angle_gamma   90.00
#
_symmetry.space_group_name_H-M   'P 1'
#
loop_
_entity.id
_entity.type
_entity.pdbx_description
1 polymer ?
#
loop_
_entity_poly.entity_id
_entity_poly.type
_entity_poly.pdbx_seq_one_letter_code
_entity_poly.pdbx_strand_id
1 'polypeptide(L)'
;MGSRRYWYGLLGLSAAVLLYLWATPWPLGVPGEWEWDRVRGPVVQWIPGWFLMGGVAAAYLAVVWSGLHWGMDGLKRNVALWLAGLSLAGFAWLGAVQEFAAPPNCLGKAAWVLYFPGSSGYFTIARSETDDVTEFLRSYENRMEQGDVLHVGTHPPGLFLLYHVALDVCERFPSVRAWVHRLEPGSYRESRQVIRETARPGRVVLTSSDRAVLWLVALLTQAAAVATVFPLYGVMRLSVGRPAAWMAVAFWP
;
A
#
# COMPACT_ATOMS: atom_id res chain seq x y z
N MET A 1 28.83 20.16 4.73
CA MET A 1 27.95 20.65 3.64
C MET A 1 28.60 20.30 2.30
N GLY A 2 27.94 19.51 1.45
CA GLY A 2 28.48 19.15 0.13
C GLY A 2 28.62 20.38 -0.78
N SER A 3 29.65 20.41 -1.62
CA SER A 3 29.85 21.49 -2.59
C SER A 3 28.67 21.54 -3.59
N ARG A 4 28.35 22.71 -4.17
CA ARG A 4 27.30 22.81 -5.21
C ARG A 4 27.49 21.80 -6.34
N ARG A 5 28.75 21.50 -6.68
CA ARG A 5 29.13 20.49 -7.67
C ARG A 5 28.64 19.09 -7.31
N TYR A 6 28.69 18.71 -6.03
CA TYR A 6 28.17 17.42 -5.55
C TYR A 6 26.67 17.30 -5.82
N TRP A 7 25.89 18.32 -5.48
CA TRP A 7 24.45 18.32 -5.70
C TRP A 7 24.06 18.32 -7.18
N TYR A 8 24.76 19.09 -8.02
CA TYR A 8 24.55 19.04 -9.46
C TYR A 8 24.91 17.67 -10.05
N GLY A 9 25.99 17.04 -9.57
CA GLY A 9 26.34 15.68 -9.96
C GLY A 9 25.27 14.66 -9.59
N LEU A 10 24.73 14.74 -8.36
CA LEU A 10 23.66 13.86 -7.89
C LEU A 10 22.37 14.04 -8.70
N LEU A 11 21.97 15.29 -8.97
CA LEU A 11 20.80 15.60 -9.79
C LEU A 11 20.97 15.12 -11.24
N GLY A 12 22.14 15.38 -11.84
CA GLY A 12 22.47 14.93 -13.17
C GLY A 12 22.44 13.40 -13.29
N LEU A 13 23.03 12.69 -12.31
CA LEU A 13 22.99 11.23 -12.25
C LEU A 13 21.56 10.71 -12.07
N SER A 14 20.77 11.32 -11.18
CA SER A 14 19.38 10.93 -10.96
C SER A 14 18.54 11.12 -12.22
N ALA A 15 18.68 12.25 -12.90
CA ALA A 15 18.02 12.51 -14.18
C ALA A 15 18.47 11.53 -15.26
N ALA A 16 19.76 11.21 -15.34
CA ALA A 16 20.28 10.22 -16.29
C ALA A 16 19.73 8.82 -16.01
N VAL A 17 19.67 8.39 -14.75
CA VAL A 17 19.06 7.11 -14.35
C VAL A 17 17.58 7.10 -14.69
N LEU A 18 16.83 8.15 -14.39
CA LEU A 18 15.40 8.24 -14.72
C LEU A 18 15.16 8.22 -16.23
N LEU A 19 15.94 8.98 -17.01
CA LEU A 19 15.85 9.00 -18.47
C LEU A 19 16.18 7.63 -19.06
N TYR A 20 17.24 7.00 -18.55
CA TYR A 20 17.63 5.67 -18.99
C TYR A 20 16.55 4.63 -18.65
N LEU A 21 16.05 4.64 -17.41
CA LEU A 21 14.94 3.80 -16.96
C LEU A 21 13.63 4.11 -17.68
N TRP A 22 13.46 5.28 -18.29
CA TRP A 22 12.26 5.64 -19.06
C TRP A 22 12.38 5.25 -20.53
N ALA A 23 13.55 5.46 -21.12
CA ALA A 23 13.77 5.36 -22.56
C ALA A 23 14.18 3.96 -23.05
N THR A 24 14.59 3.06 -22.15
CA THR A 24 15.07 1.73 -22.52
C THR A 24 14.12 0.63 -22.07
N PRO A 25 13.79 -0.38 -22.90
CA PRO A 25 13.13 -1.59 -22.40
C PRO A 25 14.11 -2.32 -21.50
N TRP A 26 13.88 -2.26 -20.19
CA TRP A 26 14.78 -2.88 -19.22
C TRP A 26 14.38 -4.36 -19.05
N PRO A 27 15.24 -5.31 -19.48
CA PRO A 27 14.98 -6.72 -19.23
C PRO A 27 15.14 -6.99 -17.73
N LEU A 28 14.08 -7.46 -17.10
CA LEU A 28 14.03 -7.91 -15.71
C LEU A 28 14.40 -9.40 -15.57
N GLY A 29 14.92 -10.01 -16.63
CA GLY A 29 15.32 -11.42 -16.65
C GLY A 29 15.23 -11.98 -18.05
N VAL A 30 14.16 -12.74 -18.33
CA VAL A 30 13.94 -13.41 -19.61
C VAL A 30 13.44 -12.41 -20.67
N PRO A 31 14.17 -12.17 -21.77
CA PRO A 31 13.74 -11.26 -22.84
C PRO A 31 12.36 -11.65 -23.39
N GLY A 32 11.48 -10.67 -23.61
CA GLY A 32 10.12 -10.90 -24.10
C GLY A 32 9.10 -11.42 -23.07
N GLU A 33 9.52 -11.80 -21.86
CA GLU A 33 8.62 -12.25 -20.79
C GLU A 33 8.66 -11.31 -19.57
N TRP A 34 9.86 -10.91 -19.15
CA TRP A 34 10.09 -10.07 -17.97
C TRP A 34 10.67 -8.75 -18.45
N GLU A 35 9.85 -7.93 -19.10
CA GLU A 35 10.23 -6.58 -19.46
C GLU A 35 9.51 -5.58 -18.56
N TRP A 36 10.18 -4.47 -18.23
CA TRP A 36 9.49 -3.40 -17.51
C TRP A 36 8.43 -2.79 -18.41
N ASP A 37 7.18 -3.18 -18.17
CA ASP A 37 6.08 -2.78 -19.02
C ASP A 37 5.84 -1.28 -18.92
N ARG A 38 5.67 -0.63 -20.06
CA ARG A 38 5.44 0.81 -20.12
C ARG A 38 3.96 1.09 -20.03
N VAL A 39 3.61 2.09 -19.22
CA VAL A 39 2.26 2.62 -19.23
C VAL A 39 1.98 3.14 -20.64
N ARG A 40 1.00 2.56 -21.31
CA ARG A 40 0.60 2.97 -22.67
C ARG A 40 -0.56 3.94 -22.56
N GLY A 41 -0.48 5.04 -23.29
CA GLY A 41 -1.56 6.05 -23.34
C GLY A 41 -1.05 7.41 -23.81
N PRO A 42 -1.93 8.28 -24.30
CA PRO A 42 -1.55 9.61 -24.71
C PRO A 42 -1.21 10.46 -23.47
N VAL A 43 0.00 11.03 -23.46
CA VAL A 43 0.57 11.82 -22.34
C VAL A 43 -0.37 12.91 -21.82
N VAL A 44 -1.17 13.51 -22.70
CA VAL A 44 -2.14 14.56 -22.35
C VAL A 44 -3.12 14.12 -21.25
N GLN A 45 -3.45 12.84 -21.18
CA GLN A 45 -4.35 12.30 -20.16
C GLN A 45 -3.71 12.27 -18.77
N TRP A 46 -2.38 12.36 -18.68
CA TRP A 46 -1.64 12.23 -17.42
C TRP A 46 -1.25 13.58 -16.82
N ILE A 47 -1.34 14.66 -17.60
CA ILE A 47 -0.98 16.02 -17.18
C ILE A 47 -1.70 16.43 -15.88
N PRO A 48 -3.03 16.27 -15.73
CA PRO A 48 -3.69 16.63 -14.47
C PRO A 48 -3.18 15.80 -13.29
N GLY A 49 -2.89 14.52 -13.51
CA GLY A 49 -2.29 13.64 -12.52
C GLY A 49 -0.91 14.10 -12.09
N TRP A 50 -0.08 14.60 -13.01
CA TRP A 50 1.24 15.14 -12.68
C TRP A 50 1.16 16.37 -11.77
N PHE A 51 0.21 17.27 -11.99
CA PHE A 51 0.01 18.42 -11.11
C PHE A 51 -0.46 17.99 -9.72
N LEU A 52 -1.40 17.04 -9.63
CA LEU A 52 -1.85 16.55 -8.33
C LEU A 52 -0.72 15.82 -7.60
N MET A 53 0.01 14.94 -8.29
CA MET A 53 1.18 14.24 -7.77
C MET A 53 2.28 15.20 -7.34
N GLY A 54 2.53 16.26 -8.10
CA GLY A 54 3.46 17.33 -7.74
C GLY A 54 3.04 18.04 -6.45
N GLY A 55 1.74 18.29 -6.27
CA GLY A 55 1.18 18.86 -5.05
C GLY A 55 1.35 17.94 -3.83
N VAL A 56 1.04 16.64 -3.98
CA VAL A 56 1.20 15.65 -2.90
C VAL A 56 2.69 15.45 -2.56
N ALA A 57 3.57 15.39 -3.57
CA ALA A 57 5.02 15.34 -3.38
C ALA A 57 5.53 16.57 -2.62
N ALA A 58 5.08 17.77 -3.01
CA ALA A 58 5.47 19.01 -2.33
C ALA A 58 5.01 19.02 -0.86
N ALA A 59 3.79 18.55 -0.58
CA ALA A 59 3.29 18.42 0.78
C ALA A 59 4.11 17.42 1.61
N TYR A 60 4.45 16.25 1.04
CA TYR A 60 5.32 15.26 1.68
C TYR A 60 6.70 15.85 1.98
N LEU A 61 7.34 16.47 0.99
CA LEU A 61 8.65 17.11 1.14
C LEU A 61 8.63 18.24 2.16
N ALA A 62 7.52 18.99 2.26
CA ALA A 62 7.36 20.02 3.28
C ALA A 62 7.35 19.42 4.70
N VAL A 63 6.71 18.26 4.91
CA VAL A 63 6.76 17.53 6.20
C VAL A 63 8.19 17.06 6.49
N VAL A 64 8.88 16.48 5.52
CA VAL A 64 10.28 16.04 5.66
C VAL A 64 11.20 17.20 6.02
N TRP A 65 11.09 18.32 5.30
CA TRP A 65 11.88 19.52 5.53
C TRP A 65 11.60 20.13 6.91
N SER A 66 10.33 20.24 7.30
CA SER A 66 9.91 20.79 8.59
C SER A 66 10.39 19.93 9.76
N GLY A 67 10.29 18.60 9.63
CA GLY A 67 10.79 17.68 10.63
C GLY A 67 12.31 17.77 10.81
N LEU A 68 13.05 17.94 9.72
CA LEU A 68 14.50 18.13 9.77
C LEU A 68 14.87 19.43 10.51
N HIS A 69 14.26 20.56 10.15
CA HIS A 69 14.64 21.89 10.66
C HIS A 69 14.10 22.19 12.06
N TRP A 70 12.93 21.66 12.41
CA TRP A 70 12.25 22.01 13.67
C TRP A 70 12.04 20.83 14.60
N GLY A 71 12.05 19.60 14.07
CA GLY A 71 11.82 18.39 14.85
C GLY A 71 13.10 17.74 15.35
N MET A 72 14.17 17.75 14.56
CA MET A 72 15.37 16.95 14.84
C MET A 72 16.49 17.72 15.56
N ASP A 73 16.52 19.06 15.47
CA ASP A 73 17.65 19.91 15.89
C ASP A 73 17.53 20.60 17.28
N GLY A 74 16.60 20.22 18.17
CA GLY A 74 16.55 20.80 19.52
C GLY A 74 15.48 20.29 20.49
N LEU A 75 15.73 20.49 21.80
CA LEU A 75 14.86 20.30 22.99
C LEU A 75 13.66 19.35 22.82
N LYS A 76 13.84 18.05 23.17
CA LYS A 76 12.83 16.99 23.47
C LYS A 76 11.42 17.09 22.81
N ARG A 77 11.27 17.76 21.68
CA ARG A 77 10.00 17.90 20.97
C ARG A 77 9.71 16.57 20.28
N ASN A 78 8.42 16.24 20.31
CA ASN A 78 7.89 14.90 20.29
C ASN A 78 8.21 14.20 18.94
N VAL A 79 9.35 13.51 18.86
CA VAL A 79 9.79 12.75 17.67
C VAL A 79 8.67 11.83 17.18
N ALA A 80 7.89 11.25 18.10
CA ALA A 80 6.73 10.43 17.76
C ALA A 80 5.66 11.20 16.96
N LEU A 81 5.42 12.48 17.27
CA LEU A 81 4.49 13.30 16.47
C LEU A 81 5.02 13.56 15.06
N TRP A 82 6.33 13.78 14.90
CA TRP A 82 6.94 13.94 13.58
C TRP A 82 6.91 12.64 12.77
N LEU A 83 7.18 11.50 13.40
CA LEU A 83 7.07 10.19 12.75
C LEU A 83 5.62 9.86 12.38
N ALA A 84 4.65 10.22 13.24
CA ALA A 84 3.23 10.10 12.93
C ALA A 84 2.83 11.00 11.74
N GLY A 85 3.29 12.26 11.73
CA GLY A 85 3.08 13.18 10.62
C GLY A 85 3.69 12.67 9.31
N LEU A 86 4.90 12.12 9.36
CA LEU A 86 5.56 11.49 8.22
C LEU A 86 4.80 10.25 7.74
N SER A 87 4.30 9.42 8.65
CA SER A 87 3.50 8.24 8.30
C SER A 87 2.18 8.62 7.63
N LEU A 88 1.50 9.67 8.12
CA LEU A 88 0.29 10.20 7.50
C LEU A 88 0.56 10.82 6.12
N ALA A 89 1.64 11.57 5.98
CA ALA A 89 2.07 12.11 4.70
C ALA A 89 2.42 10.98 3.71
N GLY A 90 3.13 9.94 4.17
CA GLY A 90 3.44 8.74 3.42
C GLY A 90 2.19 7.97 3.01
N PHE A 91 1.17 7.92 3.88
CA PHE A 91 -0.12 7.30 3.56
C PHE A 91 -0.78 8.02 2.40
N ALA A 92 -0.86 9.36 2.46
CA ALA A 92 -1.42 10.17 1.37
C ALA A 92 -0.60 10.05 0.08
N TRP A 93 0.74 10.04 0.20
CA TRP A 93 1.66 9.86 -0.92
C TRP A 93 1.43 8.52 -1.63
N LEU A 94 1.48 7.40 -0.91
CA LEU A 94 1.27 6.07 -1.49
C LEU A 94 -0.11 5.95 -2.13
N GLY A 95 -1.16 6.48 -1.49
CA GLY A 95 -2.52 6.46 -2.05
C GLY A 95 -2.62 7.24 -3.35
N ALA A 96 -1.99 8.42 -3.41
CA ALA A 96 -1.94 9.22 -4.63
C ALA A 96 -1.14 8.51 -5.74
N VAL A 97 0.09 8.06 -5.45
CA VAL A 97 0.94 7.35 -6.42
C VAL A 97 0.20 6.15 -7.01
N GLN A 98 -0.46 5.35 -6.17
CA GLN A 98 -1.18 4.16 -6.59
C GLN A 98 -2.46 4.52 -7.37
N GLU A 99 -3.23 5.54 -6.98
CA GLU A 99 -4.44 5.90 -7.73
C GLU A 99 -4.13 6.42 -9.14
N PHE A 100 -3.03 7.17 -9.29
CA PHE A 100 -2.64 7.75 -10.58
C PHE A 100 -1.91 6.79 -11.51
N ALA A 101 -1.61 5.56 -11.07
CA ALA A 101 -1.17 4.53 -11.98
C ALA A 101 -2.27 4.24 -13.01
N ALA A 102 -1.89 3.96 -14.26
CA ALA A 102 -2.89 3.62 -15.26
C ALA A 102 -3.57 2.27 -14.94
N PRO A 103 -4.86 2.10 -15.25
CA PRO A 103 -5.50 0.80 -15.19
C PRO A 103 -4.72 -0.26 -16.00
N PRO A 104 -4.64 -1.51 -15.52
CA PRO A 104 -5.26 -2.06 -14.32
C PRO A 104 -4.43 -1.89 -13.04
N ASN A 105 -3.36 -1.07 -13.05
CA ASN A 105 -2.39 -0.98 -11.96
C ASN A 105 -2.74 0.05 -10.89
N CYS A 106 -3.87 0.75 -11.00
CA CYS A 106 -4.36 1.67 -9.99
C CYS A 106 -4.83 0.96 -8.71
N LEU A 107 -5.28 1.72 -7.70
CA LEU A 107 -5.88 1.17 -6.47
C LEU A 107 -7.07 0.24 -6.73
N GLY A 108 -7.71 0.36 -7.90
CA GLY A 108 -8.71 -0.60 -8.38
C GLY A 108 -8.26 -2.06 -8.34
N LYS A 109 -6.96 -2.31 -8.56
CA LYS A 109 -6.34 -3.64 -8.46
C LYS A 109 -6.54 -4.29 -7.09
N ALA A 110 -6.58 -3.50 -6.01
CA ALA A 110 -6.76 -4.01 -4.66
C ALA A 110 -8.10 -4.77 -4.51
N ALA A 111 -9.17 -4.29 -5.15
CA ALA A 111 -10.47 -4.99 -5.13
C ALA A 111 -10.35 -6.40 -5.73
N TRP A 112 -9.63 -6.53 -6.84
CA TRP A 112 -9.40 -7.81 -7.51
C TRP A 112 -8.53 -8.73 -6.67
N VAL A 113 -7.34 -8.27 -6.28
CA VAL A 113 -6.37 -9.11 -5.55
C VAL A 113 -6.96 -9.65 -4.26
N LEU A 114 -7.69 -8.82 -3.51
CA LEU A 114 -8.23 -9.22 -2.21
C LEU A 114 -9.49 -10.09 -2.32
N TYR A 115 -10.26 -9.96 -3.41
CA TYR A 115 -11.50 -10.73 -3.59
C TYR A 115 -11.28 -12.12 -4.19
N PHE A 116 -10.40 -12.27 -5.18
CA PHE A 116 -10.26 -13.54 -5.90
C PHE A 116 -9.43 -14.56 -5.10
N PRO A 117 -9.94 -15.78 -4.87
CA PRO A 117 -9.22 -16.79 -4.08
C PRO A 117 -7.85 -17.16 -4.64
N GLY A 118 -7.73 -17.21 -5.98
CA GLY A 118 -6.46 -17.53 -6.65
C GLY A 118 -5.40 -16.44 -6.52
N SER A 119 -5.76 -15.23 -6.06
CA SER A 119 -4.81 -14.14 -5.83
C SER A 119 -4.45 -14.02 -4.34
N SER A 120 -5.45 -13.94 -3.46
CA SER A 120 -5.23 -13.77 -2.02
C SER A 120 -5.85 -14.88 -1.18
N GLY A 121 -7.15 -15.17 -1.35
CA GLY A 121 -7.83 -16.28 -0.66
C GLY A 121 -8.24 -16.05 0.78
N TYR A 122 -7.57 -15.18 1.53
CA TYR A 122 -7.86 -14.96 2.96
C TYR A 122 -9.27 -14.45 3.23
N PHE A 123 -9.75 -13.48 2.44
CA PHE A 123 -11.12 -12.98 2.57
C PHE A 123 -12.16 -14.10 2.41
N THR A 124 -12.00 -14.92 1.38
CA THR A 124 -12.94 -16.00 1.07
C THR A 124 -13.02 -16.99 2.22
N ILE A 125 -11.88 -17.51 2.67
CA ILE A 125 -11.83 -18.50 3.76
C ILE A 125 -12.34 -17.89 5.07
N ALA A 126 -11.95 -16.66 5.40
CA ALA A 126 -12.46 -15.98 6.59
C ALA A 126 -13.99 -15.80 6.55
N ARG A 127 -14.55 -15.55 5.35
CA ARG A 127 -15.99 -15.31 5.15
C ARG A 127 -16.82 -16.59 5.11
N SER A 128 -16.28 -17.71 4.64
CA SER A 128 -17.04 -18.95 4.39
C SER A 128 -16.70 -20.12 5.30
N GLU A 129 -15.55 -20.09 5.98
CA GLU A 129 -15.02 -21.28 6.68
C GLU A 129 -14.54 -21.00 8.11
N THR A 130 -14.61 -19.75 8.59
CA THR A 130 -14.04 -19.34 9.89
C THR A 130 -15.12 -18.82 10.83
N ASP A 131 -16.17 -19.61 11.08
CA ASP A 131 -17.19 -19.27 12.08
C ASP A 131 -16.65 -19.45 13.51
N ASP A 132 -15.79 -20.46 13.73
CA ASP A 132 -15.07 -20.68 14.98
C ASP A 132 -13.55 -20.53 14.76
N VAL A 133 -13.01 -19.38 15.18
CA VAL A 133 -11.58 -19.07 15.10
C VAL A 133 -10.73 -20.06 15.90
N THR A 134 -11.24 -20.54 17.04
CA THR A 134 -10.47 -21.45 17.91
C THR A 134 -10.29 -22.80 17.22
N GLU A 135 -11.36 -23.32 16.64
CA GLU A 135 -11.31 -24.56 15.87
C GLU A 135 -10.49 -24.41 14.58
N PHE A 136 -10.62 -23.28 13.89
CA PHE A 136 -9.79 -22.96 12.73
C PHE A 136 -8.30 -22.99 13.07
N LEU A 137 -7.86 -22.35 14.16
CA LEU A 137 -6.47 -22.35 14.58
C LEU A 137 -5.98 -23.73 15.03
N ARG A 138 -6.83 -24.52 15.71
CA ARG A 138 -6.50 -25.87 16.15
C ARG A 138 -6.30 -26.83 14.97
N SER A 139 -7.08 -26.67 13.91
CA SER A 139 -7.04 -27.51 12.70
C SER A 139 -6.11 -26.97 11.62
N TYR A 140 -5.52 -25.79 11.81
CA TYR A 140 -4.74 -25.08 10.79
C TYR A 140 -3.55 -25.90 10.28
N GLU A 141 -2.75 -26.50 11.18
CA GLU A 141 -1.59 -27.31 10.78
C GLU A 141 -2.01 -28.52 9.94
N ASN A 142 -3.03 -29.26 10.39
CA ASN A 142 -3.60 -30.39 9.64
C ASN A 142 -4.10 -29.97 8.25
N ARG A 143 -4.70 -28.77 8.13
CA ARG A 143 -5.13 -28.22 6.85
C ARG A 143 -3.94 -27.94 5.93
N MET A 144 -2.83 -27.43 6.47
CA MET A 144 -1.63 -27.19 5.67
C MET A 144 -1.01 -28.50 5.17
N GLU A 145 -1.06 -29.56 5.98
CA GLU A 145 -0.57 -30.89 5.60
C GLU A 145 -1.38 -31.56 4.48
N GLN A 146 -2.69 -31.29 4.41
CA GLN A 146 -3.59 -31.87 3.39
C GLN A 146 -3.29 -31.39 1.96
N GLY A 147 -2.55 -30.28 1.78
CA GLY A 147 -2.27 -29.70 0.47
C GLY A 147 -3.46 -28.96 -0.17
N ASP A 148 -3.24 -28.40 -1.36
CA ASP A 148 -4.23 -27.59 -2.12
C ASP A 148 -4.76 -26.33 -1.40
N VAL A 149 -3.86 -25.64 -0.69
CA VAL A 149 -4.13 -24.40 0.05
C VAL A 149 -3.78 -23.14 -0.74
N LEU A 150 -3.64 -23.23 -2.07
CA LEU A 150 -3.33 -22.12 -2.98
C LEU A 150 -2.28 -21.15 -2.41
N HIS A 151 -2.50 -19.83 -2.53
CA HIS A 151 -1.64 -18.78 -1.98
C HIS A 151 -1.67 -18.72 -0.44
N VAL A 152 -2.71 -19.24 0.20
CA VAL A 152 -2.82 -19.12 1.67
C VAL A 152 -1.96 -20.13 2.42
N GLY A 153 -1.50 -21.19 1.74
CA GLY A 153 -0.62 -22.20 2.31
C GLY A 153 0.80 -21.75 2.63
N THR A 154 1.21 -20.58 2.14
CA THR A 154 2.59 -20.09 2.27
C THR A 154 2.79 -19.12 3.43
N HIS A 155 1.74 -18.83 4.21
CA HIS A 155 1.76 -17.80 5.24
C HIS A 155 1.06 -18.25 6.52
N PRO A 156 1.59 -17.92 7.72
CA PRO A 156 0.90 -18.16 8.99
C PRO A 156 -0.51 -17.57 9.03
N PRO A 157 -1.39 -18.02 9.94
CA PRO A 157 -2.83 -17.75 9.86
C PRO A 157 -3.25 -16.30 10.18
N GLY A 158 -2.30 -15.40 10.44
CA GLY A 158 -2.58 -14.03 10.88
C GLY A 158 -3.46 -13.21 9.92
N LEU A 159 -3.34 -13.45 8.61
CA LEU A 159 -4.19 -12.76 7.64
C LEU A 159 -5.65 -13.23 7.69
N PHE A 160 -5.92 -14.51 8.00
CA PHE A 160 -7.30 -14.95 8.24
C PHE A 160 -7.91 -14.26 9.45
N LEU A 161 -7.14 -14.16 10.53
CA LEU A 161 -7.58 -13.47 11.75
C LEU A 161 -7.87 -11.99 11.47
N LEU A 162 -7.03 -11.33 10.67
CA LEU A 162 -7.25 -9.95 10.24
C LEU A 162 -8.59 -9.80 9.50
N TYR A 163 -8.86 -10.67 8.52
CA TYR A 163 -10.12 -10.64 7.78
C TYR A 163 -11.33 -10.97 8.65
N HIS A 164 -11.20 -11.94 9.55
CA HIS A 164 -12.27 -12.31 10.48
C HIS A 164 -12.63 -11.14 11.42
N VAL A 165 -11.63 -10.46 11.99
CA VAL A 165 -11.87 -9.25 12.81
C VAL A 165 -12.46 -8.12 11.96
N ALA A 166 -11.97 -7.91 10.73
CA ALA A 166 -12.50 -6.87 9.85
C ALA A 166 -13.98 -7.14 9.48
N LEU A 167 -14.35 -8.40 9.22
CA LEU A 167 -15.73 -8.82 9.02
C LEU A 167 -16.60 -8.46 10.22
N ASP A 168 -16.22 -8.92 11.41
CA ASP A 168 -16.95 -8.66 12.65
C ASP A 168 -17.12 -7.16 12.93
N VAL A 169 -16.05 -6.36 12.74
CA VAL A 169 -16.08 -4.91 12.90
C VAL A 169 -17.03 -4.25 11.89
N CYS A 170 -16.97 -4.62 10.61
CA CYS A 170 -17.82 -4.03 9.57
C CYS A 170 -19.30 -4.44 9.70
N GLU A 171 -19.58 -5.61 10.28
CA GLU A 171 -20.93 -6.07 10.58
C GLU A 171 -21.51 -5.37 11.83
N ARG A 172 -20.74 -5.29 12.92
CA ARG A 172 -21.18 -4.69 14.18
C ARG A 172 -21.28 -3.17 14.15
N PHE A 173 -20.43 -2.51 13.37
CA PHE A 173 -20.32 -1.04 13.38
C PHE A 173 -20.65 -0.42 12.01
N PRO A 174 -21.94 -0.11 11.75
CA PRO A 174 -22.35 0.55 10.50
C PRO A 174 -21.64 1.87 10.21
N SER A 175 -21.21 2.59 11.25
CA SER A 175 -20.44 3.84 11.14
C SER A 175 -19.06 3.62 10.52
N VAL A 176 -18.37 2.54 10.90
CA VAL A 176 -17.09 2.14 10.30
C VAL A 176 -17.29 1.81 8.83
N ARG A 177 -18.28 0.98 8.51
CA ARG A 177 -18.63 0.66 7.12
C ARG A 177 -18.90 1.90 6.28
N ALA A 178 -19.70 2.83 6.80
CA ALA A 178 -20.01 4.08 6.12
C ALA A 178 -18.77 4.96 5.93
N TRP A 179 -17.88 5.03 6.93
CA TRP A 179 -16.62 5.76 6.83
C TRP A 179 -15.69 5.15 5.78
N VAL A 180 -15.50 3.83 5.80
CA VAL A 180 -14.67 3.12 4.82
C VAL A 180 -15.18 3.33 3.40
N HIS A 181 -16.49 3.22 3.16
CA HIS A 181 -17.06 3.47 1.83
C HIS A 181 -16.80 4.90 1.31
N ARG A 182 -16.77 5.91 2.19
CA ARG A 182 -16.45 7.29 1.77
C ARG A 182 -15.00 7.46 1.31
N LEU A 183 -14.10 6.61 1.78
CA LEU A 183 -12.69 6.64 1.42
C LEU A 183 -12.36 5.86 0.15
N GLU A 184 -13.33 5.19 -0.46
CA GLU A 184 -13.08 4.45 -1.70
C GLU A 184 -12.71 5.43 -2.83
N PRO A 185 -11.61 5.21 -3.56
CA PRO A 185 -11.32 5.96 -4.77
C PRO A 185 -12.24 5.54 -5.92
N GLY A 186 -12.25 6.33 -7.00
CA GLY A 186 -13.04 6.04 -8.19
C GLY A 186 -12.66 4.69 -8.81
N SER A 187 -11.36 4.45 -8.96
CA SER A 187 -10.83 3.22 -9.56
C SER A 187 -11.26 1.94 -8.82
N TYR A 188 -11.33 2.00 -7.49
CA TYR A 188 -11.78 0.91 -6.64
C TYR A 188 -13.27 0.65 -6.79
N ARG A 189 -14.10 1.70 -6.87
CA ARG A 189 -15.53 1.56 -7.14
C ARG A 189 -15.81 0.90 -8.49
N GLU A 190 -15.11 1.34 -9.53
CA GLU A 190 -15.21 0.77 -10.87
C GLU A 190 -14.82 -0.72 -10.87
N SER A 191 -13.67 -1.04 -10.25
CA SER A 191 -13.20 -2.43 -10.18
C SER A 191 -14.19 -3.35 -9.47
N ARG A 192 -14.79 -2.91 -8.36
CA ARG A 192 -15.85 -3.68 -7.68
C ARG A 192 -17.10 -3.87 -8.55
N GLN A 193 -17.44 -2.88 -9.37
CA GLN A 193 -18.57 -3.02 -10.28
C GLN A 193 -18.30 -4.13 -11.29
N VAL A 194 -17.11 -4.15 -11.89
CA VAL A 194 -16.72 -5.23 -12.80
C VAL A 194 -16.73 -6.59 -12.08
N ILE A 195 -16.22 -6.68 -10.86
CA ILE A 195 -16.26 -7.92 -10.05
C ILE A 195 -17.69 -8.43 -9.89
N ARG A 196 -18.63 -7.53 -9.58
CA ARG A 196 -20.05 -7.88 -9.41
C ARG A 196 -20.68 -8.33 -10.72
N GLU A 197 -20.35 -7.69 -11.84
CA GLU A 197 -20.87 -8.05 -13.17
C GLU A 197 -20.29 -9.36 -13.70
N THR A 198 -19.04 -9.67 -13.34
CA THR A 198 -18.32 -10.88 -13.78
C THR A 198 -18.38 -12.04 -12.79
N ALA A 199 -18.98 -11.85 -11.61
CA ALA A 199 -19.19 -12.92 -10.64
C ALA A 199 -20.08 -14.01 -11.25
N ARG A 200 -19.49 -15.19 -11.52
CA ARG A 200 -20.20 -16.35 -12.05
C ARG A 200 -21.37 -16.74 -11.13
N PRO A 201 -22.47 -17.29 -11.67
CA PRO A 201 -23.54 -17.88 -10.87
C PRO A 201 -22.95 -18.87 -9.86
N GLY A 202 -23.27 -18.71 -8.57
CA GLY A 202 -22.79 -19.56 -7.48
C GLY A 202 -21.60 -19.00 -6.66
N ARG A 203 -21.03 -17.85 -7.02
CA ARG A 203 -20.09 -17.12 -6.14
C ARG A 203 -20.85 -16.25 -5.13
N VAL A 204 -20.27 -16.08 -3.93
CA VAL A 204 -20.81 -15.22 -2.87
C VAL A 204 -21.00 -13.80 -3.42
N VAL A 205 -22.24 -13.32 -3.42
CA VAL A 205 -22.56 -11.95 -3.81
C VAL A 205 -21.94 -11.01 -2.79
N LEU A 206 -21.04 -10.13 -3.23
CA LEU A 206 -20.40 -9.14 -2.37
C LEU A 206 -21.45 -8.23 -1.73
N THR A 207 -21.67 -8.40 -0.42
CA THR A 207 -22.54 -7.55 0.37
C THR A 207 -21.89 -6.16 0.57
N SER A 208 -22.64 -5.22 1.16
CA SER A 208 -22.01 -3.95 1.55
C SER A 208 -20.93 -4.12 2.63
N SER A 209 -21.07 -5.12 3.51
CA SER A 209 -20.07 -5.40 4.54
C SER A 209 -18.78 -5.90 3.89
N ASP A 210 -18.88 -6.91 3.03
CA ASP A 210 -17.74 -7.51 2.33
C ASP A 210 -16.92 -6.47 1.57
N ARG A 211 -17.60 -5.55 0.88
CA ARG A 211 -16.96 -4.47 0.14
C ARG A 211 -16.17 -3.52 1.04
N ALA A 212 -16.70 -3.22 2.23
CA ALA A 212 -16.00 -2.39 3.21
C ALA A 212 -14.83 -3.16 3.84
N VAL A 213 -14.97 -4.45 4.12
CA VAL A 213 -13.87 -5.29 4.62
C VAL A 213 -12.68 -5.28 3.67
N LEU A 214 -12.92 -5.55 2.38
CA LEU A 214 -11.87 -5.57 1.37
C LEU A 214 -11.13 -4.22 1.31
N TRP A 215 -11.86 -3.10 1.37
CA TRP A 215 -11.23 -1.78 1.33
C TRP A 215 -10.52 -1.43 2.64
N LEU A 216 -11.11 -1.79 3.78
CA LEU A 216 -10.50 -1.60 5.10
C LEU A 216 -9.16 -2.33 5.18
N VAL A 217 -9.09 -3.58 4.71
CA VAL A 217 -7.83 -4.34 4.70
C VAL A 217 -6.80 -3.72 3.76
N ALA A 218 -7.20 -3.18 2.61
CA ALA A 218 -6.30 -2.41 1.75
C ALA A 218 -5.73 -1.17 2.48
N LEU A 219 -6.58 -0.40 3.16
CA LEU A 219 -6.18 0.75 3.97
C LEU A 219 -5.26 0.35 5.13
N LEU A 220 -5.56 -0.75 5.84
CA LEU A 220 -4.73 -1.26 6.93
C LEU A 220 -3.37 -1.75 6.43
N THR A 221 -3.32 -2.38 5.26
CA THR A 221 -2.07 -2.80 4.63
C THR A 221 -1.19 -1.60 4.30
N GLN A 222 -1.77 -0.55 3.72
CA GLN A 222 -1.06 0.70 3.45
C GLN A 222 -0.62 1.41 4.73
N ALA A 223 -1.47 1.43 5.77
CA ALA A 223 -1.15 1.99 7.07
C ALA A 223 0.01 1.24 7.74
N ALA A 224 0.02 -0.09 7.68
CA ALA A 224 1.11 -0.91 8.17
C ALA A 224 2.41 -0.63 7.41
N ALA A 225 2.34 -0.52 6.08
CA ALA A 225 3.50 -0.20 5.25
C ALA A 225 4.15 1.12 5.66
N VAL A 226 3.37 2.19 5.83
CA VAL A 226 3.92 3.51 6.23
C VAL A 226 4.34 3.56 7.69
N ALA A 227 3.67 2.81 8.58
CA ALA A 227 3.99 2.77 10.00
C ALA A 227 5.37 2.14 10.29
N THR A 228 5.94 1.39 9.35
CA THR A 228 7.32 0.88 9.48
C THR A 228 8.38 1.98 9.55
N VAL A 229 8.04 3.24 9.23
CA VAL A 229 8.87 4.43 9.53
C VAL A 229 9.30 4.47 11.01
N PHE A 230 8.46 4.04 11.95
CA PHE A 230 8.79 4.02 13.38
C PHE A 230 9.92 3.02 13.73
N PRO A 231 9.79 1.70 13.46
CA PRO A 231 10.87 0.76 13.72
C PRO A 231 12.11 1.05 12.88
N LEU A 232 11.97 1.47 11.62
CA LEU A 232 13.12 1.87 10.80
C LEU A 232 13.87 3.05 11.44
N TYR A 233 13.15 4.03 11.98
CA TYR A 233 13.78 5.15 12.66
C TYR A 233 14.51 4.68 13.91
N GLY A 234 13.88 3.80 14.69
CA GLY A 234 14.49 3.17 15.87
C GLY A 234 15.80 2.46 15.54
N VAL A 235 15.82 1.65 14.47
CA VAL A 235 17.01 0.93 14.00
C VAL A 235 18.08 1.91 13.52
N MET A 236 17.74 2.91 12.70
CA MET A 236 18.72 3.90 12.22
C MET A 236 19.34 4.70 13.36
N ARG A 237 18.57 4.97 14.42
CA ARG A 237 19.04 5.68 15.61
C ARG A 237 20.07 4.93 16.44
N LEU A 238 20.29 3.63 16.20
CA LEU A 238 21.38 2.87 16.79
C LEU A 238 22.76 3.30 16.23
N SER A 239 22.79 3.80 14.99
CA SER A 239 24.05 4.06 14.27
C SER A 239 24.28 5.53 13.92
N VAL A 240 23.21 6.33 13.78
CA VAL A 240 23.31 7.73 13.33
C VAL A 240 22.49 8.70 14.19
N GLY A 241 22.84 9.99 14.08
CA GLY A 241 22.12 11.07 14.76
C GLY A 241 20.67 11.23 14.27
N ARG A 242 19.85 11.95 15.05
CA ARG A 242 18.43 12.18 14.74
C ARG A 242 18.18 12.76 13.33
N PRO A 243 18.92 13.79 12.88
CA PRO A 243 18.70 14.35 11.54
C PRO A 243 18.98 13.33 10.44
N ALA A 244 20.05 12.52 10.58
CA ALA A 244 20.40 11.49 9.62
C ALA A 244 19.39 10.34 9.61
N ALA A 245 18.95 9.87 10.78
CA ALA A 245 17.91 8.84 10.88
C ALA A 245 16.57 9.31 10.30
N TRP A 246 16.18 10.56 10.53
CA TRP A 246 14.99 11.17 9.95
C TRP A 246 15.05 11.19 8.42
N MET A 247 16.16 11.68 7.86
CA MET A 247 16.36 11.68 6.41
C MET A 247 16.33 10.27 5.83
N ALA A 248 16.92 9.28 6.51
CA ALA A 248 16.93 7.90 6.06
C ALA A 248 15.51 7.32 5.97
N VAL A 249 14.67 7.52 7.00
CA VAL A 249 13.29 6.98 6.98
C VAL A 249 12.33 7.77 6.11
N ALA A 250 12.63 9.03 5.81
CA ALA A 250 11.86 9.85 4.88
C ALA A 250 11.91 9.33 3.43
N PHE A 251 12.84 8.41 3.10
CA PHE A 251 12.86 7.73 1.80
C PHE A 251 11.97 6.48 1.74
N TRP A 252 11.32 6.07 2.83
CA TRP A 252 10.67 4.76 2.90
C TRP A 252 9.24 4.69 2.37
N PRO A 253 8.30 5.61 2.66
CA PRO A 253 7.06 5.61 1.90
C PRO A 253 7.16 6.52 0.67
#